data_AF-A0A559K3F5-F1
#
_entry.id   AF-A0A559K3F5-F1
#
_cell.length_a   1.000
_cell.length_b   1.000
_cell.length_c   1.000
_cell.angle_alpha   90.00
_cell.angle_beta   90.00
_cell.angle_gamma   90.00
#
_symmetry.space_group_name_H-M   'P 1'
#
loop_
_entity.id
_entity.type
_entity.pdbx_description
1 polymer ?
#
loop_
_entity_poly.entity_id
_entity_poly.type
_entity_poly.pdbx_seq_one_letter_code
_entity_poly.pdbx_strand_id
1 'polypeptide(L)'
;MILLRTDYISKACGRIAKIYKLTNRETEILQYLCFYGCNNIELAERMFISVKTLKNHIHSIQIKTQSTSTRNLLAMVIRRISEDLSGGVEAVSPMAELPRVAAR
;
A
#
# COMPACT_ATOMS: atom_id res chain seq x y z
N MET A 1 18.45 1.53 -17.47
CA MET A 1 17.62 2.67 -17.04
C MET A 1 16.27 2.21 -16.42
N ILE A 2 16.30 1.30 -15.42
CA ILE A 2 15.09 0.79 -14.70
C ILE A 2 15.06 1.29 -13.24
N LEU A 3 16.23 1.64 -12.67
CA LEU A 3 16.40 1.99 -11.25
C LEU A 3 15.68 3.29 -10.82
N LEU A 4 15.41 4.22 -11.73
CA LEU A 4 14.69 5.47 -11.40
C LEU A 4 13.20 5.23 -11.08
N ARG A 5 12.58 4.16 -11.61
CA ARG A 5 11.14 3.92 -11.41
C ARG A 5 10.80 3.21 -10.10
N THR A 6 11.68 2.36 -9.61
CA THR A 6 11.49 1.63 -8.33
C THR A 6 11.56 2.56 -7.13
N ASP A 7 12.36 3.63 -7.21
CA ASP A 7 12.58 4.58 -6.11
C ASP A 7 11.29 5.31 -5.68
N TYR A 8 10.43 5.71 -6.63
CA TYR A 8 9.19 6.42 -6.31
C TYR A 8 8.18 5.55 -5.55
N ILE A 9 8.03 4.28 -5.94
CA ILE A 9 7.12 3.34 -5.26
C ILE A 9 7.62 3.07 -3.84
N SER A 10 8.91 2.76 -3.67
CA SER A 10 9.49 2.52 -2.35
C SER A 10 9.35 3.74 -1.43
N LYS A 11 9.57 4.96 -1.95
CA LYS A 11 9.36 6.20 -1.19
C LYS A 11 7.90 6.42 -0.79
N ALA A 12 6.95 6.25 -1.72
CA ALA A 12 5.52 6.39 -1.43
C ALA A 12 5.03 5.36 -0.40
N CYS A 13 5.39 4.08 -0.59
CA CYS A 13 5.09 3.02 0.37
C CYS A 13 5.72 3.29 1.75
N GLY A 14 6.96 3.79 1.81
CA GLY A 14 7.61 4.15 3.08
C GLY A 14 6.90 5.30 3.81
N ARG A 15 6.39 6.29 3.08
CA ARG A 15 5.58 7.38 3.67
C ARG A 15 4.24 6.86 4.20
N ILE A 16 3.54 6.04 3.42
CA ILE A 16 2.29 5.37 3.85
C ILE A 16 2.55 4.52 5.10
N ALA A 17 3.63 3.74 5.11
CA ALA A 17 4.01 2.92 6.26
C ALA A 17 4.22 3.75 7.52
N LYS A 18 4.88 4.92 7.42
CA LYS A 18 5.10 5.81 8.55
C LYS A 18 3.80 6.43 9.09
N ILE A 19 2.87 6.80 8.20
CA ILE A 19 1.57 7.40 8.53
C ILE A 19 0.69 6.36 9.23
N TYR A 20 0.53 5.17 8.65
CA TYR A 20 -0.39 4.14 9.13
C TYR A 20 0.25 3.09 10.04
N LYS A 21 1.51 3.30 10.45
CA LYS A 21 2.27 2.40 11.35
C LYS A 21 2.28 0.96 10.83
N LEU A 22 2.56 0.82 9.53
CA LEU A 22 2.76 -0.50 8.94
C LEU A 22 4.07 -1.09 9.47
N THR A 23 4.07 -2.41 9.70
CA THR A 23 5.30 -3.13 10.01
C THR A 23 6.21 -3.19 8.79
N ASN A 24 7.47 -3.56 8.98
CA ASN A 24 8.40 -3.79 7.86
C ASN A 24 7.83 -4.81 6.87
N ARG A 25 7.27 -5.90 7.38
CA ARG A 25 6.69 -6.95 6.54
C ARG A 25 5.45 -6.50 5.78
N GLU A 26 4.58 -5.72 6.41
CA GLU A 26 3.42 -5.11 5.75
C GLU A 26 3.83 -4.11 4.67
N THR A 27 4.90 -3.35 4.90
CA THR A 27 5.46 -2.40 3.94
C THR A 27 6.03 -3.11 2.72
N GLU A 28 6.77 -4.20 2.92
CA GLU A 28 7.24 -5.08 1.83
C GLU A 28 6.06 -5.61 1.02
N ILE A 29 5.03 -6.14 1.66
CA ILE A 29 3.84 -6.67 0.97
C ILE A 29 3.17 -5.59 0.14
N LEU A 30 3.02 -4.37 0.67
CA LEU A 30 2.46 -3.25 -0.08
C LEU A 30 3.30 -2.90 -1.33
N GLN A 31 4.63 -2.93 -1.22
CA GLN A 31 5.53 -2.72 -2.36
C GLN A 31 5.41 -3.84 -3.40
N TYR A 32 5.38 -5.11 -2.97
CA TYR A 32 5.21 -6.25 -3.87
C TYR A 32 3.89 -6.20 -4.62
N LEU A 33 2.80 -5.79 -3.96
CA LEU A 33 1.52 -5.55 -4.62
C LEU A 33 1.61 -4.50 -5.73
N CYS A 34 2.42 -3.45 -5.54
CA CYS A 34 2.63 -2.41 -6.55
C CYS A 34 3.49 -2.89 -7.73
N PHE A 35 4.49 -3.74 -7.48
CA PHE A 35 5.41 -4.21 -8.52
C PHE A 35 4.89 -5.40 -9.33
N TYR A 36 4.21 -6.34 -8.67
CA TYR A 36 3.80 -7.62 -9.24
C TYR A 36 2.28 -7.77 -9.40
N GLY A 37 1.49 -6.83 -8.87
CA GLY A 37 0.03 -6.86 -8.94
C GLY A 37 -0.62 -7.75 -7.88
N CYS A 38 -1.86 -8.19 -8.13
CA CYS A 38 -2.73 -8.81 -7.12
C CYS A 38 -2.78 -10.36 -7.15
N ASN A 39 -1.78 -11.02 -7.74
CA ASN A 39 -1.74 -12.49 -7.77
C ASN A 39 -1.22 -13.08 -6.44
N ASN A 40 -2.14 -13.38 -5.52
CA ASN A 40 -1.76 -13.83 -4.17
C ASN A 40 -0.95 -15.14 -4.15
N ILE A 41 -1.08 -16.02 -5.14
CA ILE A 41 -0.30 -17.27 -5.19
C ILE A 41 1.16 -16.93 -5.49
N GLU A 42 1.39 -16.21 -6.59
CA GLU A 42 2.72 -15.81 -7.02
C GLU A 42 3.42 -14.91 -5.99
N LEU A 43 2.70 -13.94 -5.39
CA LEU A 43 3.28 -13.11 -4.34
C LEU A 43 3.69 -13.94 -3.12
N ALA A 44 2.86 -14.92 -2.72
CA ALA A 44 3.16 -15.75 -1.56
C ALA A 44 4.42 -16.60 -1.79
N GLU A 45 4.57 -17.15 -3.00
CA GLU A 45 5.77 -17.88 -3.44
C GLU A 45 7.01 -16.98 -3.42
N ARG A 46 6.94 -15.79 -4.07
CA ARG A 46 8.07 -14.83 -4.10
C ARG A 46 8.50 -14.38 -2.70
N MET A 47 7.56 -14.35 -1.76
CA MET A 47 7.78 -13.88 -0.40
C MET A 47 8.03 -15.03 0.60
N PHE A 48 8.08 -16.29 0.13
CA PHE A 48 8.29 -17.50 0.93
C PHE A 48 7.33 -17.64 2.13
N ILE A 49 6.05 -17.34 1.91
CA ILE A 49 4.98 -17.49 2.92
C ILE A 49 3.78 -18.22 2.34
N SER A 50 2.88 -18.70 3.21
CA SER A 50 1.62 -19.27 2.73
C SER A 50 0.70 -18.20 2.15
N VAL A 51 -0.15 -18.56 1.17
CA VAL A 51 -1.20 -17.68 0.64
C VAL A 51 -2.13 -17.17 1.74
N LYS A 52 -2.39 -17.99 2.76
CA LYS A 52 -3.17 -17.61 3.94
C LYS A 52 -2.47 -16.50 4.74
N THR A 53 -1.18 -16.66 5.01
CA THR A 53 -0.37 -15.66 5.71
C THR A 53 -0.31 -14.34 4.93
N LEU A 54 -0.13 -14.41 3.61
CA LEU A 54 -0.16 -13.22 2.75
C LEU A 54 -1.51 -12.50 2.86
N LYS A 55 -2.63 -13.22 2.73
CA LYS A 55 -3.97 -12.64 2.88
C LYS A 55 -4.18 -11.99 4.25
N ASN A 56 -3.67 -12.61 5.31
CA ASN A 56 -3.75 -12.04 6.66
C ASN A 56 -3.00 -10.71 6.75
N HIS A 57 -1.79 -10.63 6.20
CA HIS A 57 -1.06 -9.37 6.15
C HIS A 57 -1.77 -8.31 5.30
N ILE A 58 -2.30 -8.66 4.12
CA ILE A 58 -3.08 -7.73 3.28
C ILE A 58 -4.29 -7.21 4.05
N HIS A 59 -4.97 -8.08 4.80
CA HIS A 59 -6.10 -7.68 5.64
C HIS A 59 -5.67 -6.75 6.78
N SER A 60 -4.56 -7.02 7.46
CA SER A 60 -4.01 -6.12 8.47
C SER A 60 -3.64 -4.74 7.90
N ILE A 61 -3.06 -4.70 6.70
CA ILE A 61 -2.79 -3.43 5.98
C ILE A 61 -4.10 -2.70 5.72
N GLN A 62 -5.10 -3.37 5.16
CA GLN A 62 -6.42 -2.80 4.88
C GLN A 62 -7.08 -2.21 6.13
N ILE A 63 -7.00 -2.89 7.27
CA ILE A 63 -7.51 -2.36 8.54
C ILE A 63 -6.75 -1.08 8.94
N LYS A 64 -5.42 -1.12 8.93
CA LYS A 64 -4.59 0.02 9.33
C LYS A 64 -4.78 1.24 8.43
N THR A 65 -5.00 1.02 7.14
CA THR A 65 -5.19 2.09 6.15
C THR A 65 -6.65 2.42 5.90
N GLN A 66 -7.59 1.76 6.56
CA GLN A 66 -9.03 1.87 6.33
C GLN A 66 -9.44 1.63 4.86
N SER A 67 -8.70 0.76 4.18
CA SER A 67 -8.94 0.43 2.78
C SER A 67 -9.88 -0.76 2.64
N THR A 68 -10.86 -0.65 1.76
CA THR A 68 -11.87 -1.70 1.54
C THR A 68 -11.39 -2.83 0.63
N SER A 69 -10.27 -2.63 -0.09
CA SER A 69 -9.73 -3.61 -1.02
C SER A 69 -8.27 -3.35 -1.35
N THR A 70 -7.60 -4.36 -1.90
CA THR A 70 -6.24 -4.23 -2.44
C THR A 70 -6.17 -3.18 -3.55
N ARG A 71 -7.22 -3.03 -4.36
CA ARG A 71 -7.29 -1.97 -5.38
C ARG A 71 -7.27 -0.57 -4.74
N ASN A 72 -7.96 -0.38 -3.63
CA ASN A 72 -7.92 0.88 -2.89
C ASN A 72 -6.52 1.16 -2.30
N LEU A 73 -5.80 0.12 -1.83
CA LEU A 73 -4.39 0.25 -1.44
C LEU A 73 -3.53 0.75 -2.59
N LEU A 74 -3.64 0.14 -3.78
CA LEU A 74 -2.87 0.54 -4.96
C LEU A 74 -3.20 1.96 -5.39
N ALA A 75 -4.48 2.34 -5.41
CA ALA A 75 -4.91 3.70 -5.73
C ALA A 75 -4.34 4.73 -4.74
N MET A 76 -4.30 4.40 -3.44
CA MET A 76 -3.68 5.24 -2.41
C MET A 76 -2.17 5.43 -2.66
N VAL A 77 -1.45 4.38 -3.06
CA VAL A 77 -0.02 4.49 -3.42
C VAL A 77 0.17 5.36 -4.65
N ILE A 78 -0.64 5.18 -5.70
CA ILE A 78 -0.58 5.98 -6.93
C ILE A 78 -0.84 7.47 -6.61
N ARG A 79 -1.87 7.76 -5.80
CA ARG A 79 -2.16 9.12 -5.35
C ARG A 79 -0.96 9.72 -4.64
N ARG A 80 -0.34 8.96 -3.74
CA ARG A 80 0.85 9.44 -3.01
C ARG A 80 2.02 9.74 -3.95
N ILE A 81 2.27 8.88 -4.94
CA ILE A 81 3.30 9.13 -5.96
C ILE A 81 3.01 10.44 -6.71
N SER A 82 1.75 10.69 -7.08
CA SER A 82 1.35 11.93 -7.74
C SER A 82 1.61 13.16 -6.85
N GLU A 83 1.23 13.10 -5.58
CA GLU A 83 1.49 14.16 -4.59
C GLU A 83 2.99 14.45 -4.44
N ASP A 84 3.81 13.40 -4.40
CA ASP A 84 5.25 13.51 -4.23
C ASP A 84 5.95 14.09 -5.48
N LEU A 85 5.41 13.84 -6.69
CA LEU A 85 5.91 14.41 -7.94
C LEU A 85 5.53 15.88 -8.12
N SER A 86 4.44 16.32 -7.48
CA SER A 86 3.89 17.67 -7.63
C SER A 86 4.65 18.72 -6.80
N GLY A 87 5.70 18.35 -6.07
CA GLY A 87 6.55 19.29 -5.35
C GLY A 87 5.86 19.95 -4.16
N GLY A 88 5.31 19.15 -3.23
CA GLY A 88 5.01 19.58 -1.87
C GLY A 88 4.17 20.86 -1.74
N VAL A 89 2.88 20.79 -2.09
CA VAL A 89 1.91 21.65 -1.41
C VAL A 89 1.50 20.90 -0.15
N GLU A 90 1.77 21.54 0.98
CA GLU A 90 1.47 21.23 2.39
C GLU A 90 0.86 19.87 2.72
N ALA A 91 1.38 19.27 3.79
CA ALA A 91 0.78 18.14 4.47
C ALA A 91 -0.72 18.35 4.67
N VAL A 92 -1.53 17.80 3.76
CA VAL A 92 -2.93 17.56 4.04
C VAL A 92 -2.91 16.49 5.13
N SER A 93 -3.11 16.96 6.36
CA SER A 93 -3.38 16.14 7.53
C SER A 93 -4.28 14.96 7.15
N PRO A 94 -4.13 13.78 7.78
CA PRO A 94 -5.02 12.66 7.56
C PRO A 94 -6.38 13.01 8.15
N MET A 95 -7.19 13.75 7.41
CA MET A 95 -8.58 13.98 7.76
C MET A 95 -9.40 12.86 7.17
N ALA A 96 -9.68 11.91 8.07
CA ALA A 96 -10.94 11.20 8.22
C ALA A 96 -12.05 11.61 7.23
N GLU A 97 -12.46 10.62 6.44
CA GLU A 97 -13.82 10.19 6.10
C GLU A 97 -13.87 9.72 4.64
N LEU A 98 -13.46 8.47 4.43
CA LEU A 98 -14.06 7.70 3.34
C LEU A 98 -15.51 7.41 3.74
N PRO A 99 -16.48 7.53 2.81
CA PRO A 99 -17.88 7.35 3.11
C PRO A 99 -18.06 6.01 3.81
N ARG A 100 -18.79 6.03 4.93
CA ARG A 100 -19.33 4.82 5.55
C ARG A 100 -20.22 4.16 4.50
N VAL A 101 -19.65 3.31 3.66
CA VAL A 101 -20.44 2.36 2.89
C VAL A 101 -20.93 1.38 3.94
N ALA A 102 -22.19 1.59 4.33
CA ALA A 102 -22.91 0.77 5.28
C ALA A 102 -22.59 -0.70 5.01
N ALA A 103 -22.08 -1.38 6.05
CA ALA A 103 -22.14 -2.82 6.10
C ALA A 103 -23.59 -3.23 5.85
N ARG A 104 -23.74 -4.27 5.03
CA ARG A 104 -25.00 -4.89 4.60
C ARG A 104 -26.07 -4.93 5.68
#